data_AF-A0A2M7TD12-F1
#
_entry.id   AF-A0A2M7TD12-F1
#
_cell.length_a   1.000
_cell.length_b   1.000
_cell.length_c   1.000
_cell.angle_alpha   90.00
_cell.angle_beta   90.00
_cell.angle_gamma   90.00
#
_symmetry.space_group_name_H-M   'P 1'
#
loop_
_entity.id
_entity.type
_entity.pdbx_description
1 polymer ?
#
loop_
_entity_poly.entity_id
_entity_poly.type
_entity_poly.pdbx_seq_one_letter_code
_entity_poly.pdbx_strand_id
1 'polypeptide(L)'
;KKLNESFDLRLDKVLENLYKHSAPNRYMASFAKFAGENIDNIKISNLVAEVFQDYFKYQFASLNIDKSVKIGLVGSIAFHFQKIFCDIAEENSIFIEKILRHPIESLKKFHLTYDL
;
A
#
# COMPACT_ATOMS: atom_id res chain seq x y z
N LYS A 1 -14.76 11.34 6.55
CA LYS A 1 -14.41 12.74 6.16
C LYS A 1 -14.79 12.97 4.71
N LYS A 2 -15.14 14.19 4.27
CA LYS A 2 -15.31 14.46 2.83
C LYS A 2 -13.97 14.81 2.21
N LEU A 3 -13.68 14.27 1.03
CA LEU A 3 -12.41 14.48 0.33
C LEU A 3 -12.12 15.98 0.10
N ASN A 4 -13.15 16.74 -0.27
CA ASN A 4 -13.07 18.18 -0.54
C ASN A 4 -12.72 19.04 0.70
N GLU A 5 -12.85 18.50 1.91
CA GLU A 5 -12.45 19.20 3.15
C GLU A 5 -10.93 19.10 3.38
N SER A 6 -10.28 18.08 2.82
CA SER A 6 -8.86 17.81 3.00
C SER A 6 -8.00 18.20 1.80
N PHE A 7 -8.61 18.40 0.62
CA PHE A 7 -7.91 18.69 -0.63
C PHE A 7 -8.65 19.74 -1.46
N ASP A 8 -7.91 20.68 -2.07
CA ASP A 8 -8.43 21.58 -3.10
C ASP A 8 -8.50 20.81 -4.44
N LEU A 9 -9.70 20.33 -4.76
CA LEU A 9 -9.94 19.52 -5.95
C LEU A 9 -10.36 20.34 -7.18
N ARG A 10 -10.16 21.66 -7.18
CA ARG A 10 -10.38 22.45 -8.40
C ARG A 10 -9.45 21.95 -9.50
N LEU A 11 -9.98 21.84 -10.72
CA LEU A 11 -9.29 21.19 -11.83
C LEU A 11 -7.92 21.84 -12.13
N ASP A 12 -7.84 23.17 -12.08
CA ASP A 12 -6.60 23.92 -12.26
C ASP A 12 -5.55 23.54 -11.21
N LYS A 13 -5.96 23.36 -9.95
CA LYS A 13 -5.07 22.95 -8.85
C LYS A 13 -4.64 21.50 -8.93
N VAL A 14 -5.54 20.59 -9.28
CA VAL A 14 -5.20 19.18 -9.49
C VAL A 14 -4.20 19.06 -10.64
N LEU A 15 -4.43 19.74 -11.77
CA LEU A 15 -3.52 19.73 -12.92
C LEU A 15 -2.18 20.41 -12.61
N GLU A 16 -2.17 21.51 -11.87
CA GLU A 16 -0.94 22.16 -11.40
C GLU A 16 -0.11 21.19 -10.54
N ASN A 17 -0.73 20.53 -9.56
CA ASN A 17 -0.06 19.57 -8.69
C ASN A 17 0.45 18.32 -9.44
N LEU A 18 -0.24 17.91 -10.50
CA LEU A 18 0.12 16.74 -11.29
C LEU A 18 1.22 16.99 -12.31
N TYR A 19 1.21 18.15 -12.96
CA TYR A 19 2.03 18.38 -14.15
C TYR A 19 3.07 19.50 -13.98
N LYS A 20 2.91 20.38 -13.00
CA LYS A 20 3.74 21.59 -12.86
C LYS A 20 4.65 21.59 -11.63
N HIS A 21 4.48 20.66 -10.70
CA HIS A 21 5.34 20.53 -9.52
C HIS A 21 6.34 19.38 -9.63
N SER A 22 7.42 19.47 -8.86
CA SER A 22 8.56 18.55 -8.93
C SER A 22 8.29 17.15 -8.35
N ALA A 23 7.14 16.93 -7.69
CA ALA A 23 6.83 15.66 -7.02
C ALA A 23 5.34 15.27 -7.11
N PRO A 24 4.82 15.02 -8.31
CA PRO A 24 3.41 14.66 -8.51
C PRO A 24 3.07 13.30 -7.88
N ASN A 25 4.03 12.39 -7.80
CA ASN A 25 3.90 11.11 -7.10
C ASN A 25 3.62 11.29 -5.59
N ARG A 26 4.25 12.27 -4.93
CA ARG A 26 3.98 12.58 -3.51
C ARG A 26 2.60 13.18 -3.31
N TYR A 27 2.18 14.05 -4.22
CA TYR A 27 0.81 14.57 -4.23
C TYR A 27 -0.20 13.41 -4.35
N MET A 28 0.00 12.48 -5.28
CA MET A 28 -0.88 11.33 -5.43
C MET A 28 -0.87 10.40 -4.21
N ALA A 29 0.30 10.14 -3.63
CA ALA A 29 0.43 9.34 -2.42
C ALA A 29 -0.33 9.94 -1.21
N SER A 30 -0.55 11.27 -1.19
CA SER A 30 -1.30 11.91 -0.10
C SER A 30 -2.77 11.46 -0.05
N PHE A 31 -3.37 11.08 -1.18
CA PHE A 31 -4.73 10.54 -1.22
C PHE A 31 -4.85 9.15 -0.58
N ALA A 32 -3.76 8.38 -0.56
CA ALA A 32 -3.75 7.07 0.09
C ALA A 32 -4.03 7.20 1.60
N LYS A 33 -3.59 8.29 2.25
CA LYS A 33 -3.93 8.56 3.65
C LYS A 33 -5.44 8.72 3.84
N PHE A 34 -6.10 9.47 2.96
CA PHE A 34 -7.55 9.63 2.98
C PHE A 34 -8.27 8.30 2.75
N ALA A 35 -7.80 7.48 1.80
CA ALA A 35 -8.36 6.17 1.56
C ALA A 35 -8.26 5.28 2.82
N GLY A 36 -7.12 5.28 3.49
CA GLY A 36 -6.93 4.54 4.74
C GLY A 36 -7.84 5.02 5.88
N GLU A 37 -8.02 6.34 6.03
CA GLU A 37 -8.93 6.92 7.04
C GLU A 37 -10.42 6.63 6.79
N ASN A 38 -10.80 6.22 5.58
CA ASN A 38 -12.19 5.96 5.20
C ASN A 38 -12.38 4.56 4.63
N ILE A 39 -11.52 3.61 5.01
CA ILE A 39 -11.49 2.27 4.43
C ILE A 39 -12.76 1.46 4.69
N ASP A 40 -13.51 1.78 5.75
CA ASP A 40 -14.82 1.18 6.06
C ASP A 40 -15.91 1.52 5.02
N ASN A 41 -15.67 2.53 4.17
CA ASN A 41 -16.54 2.80 3.04
C ASN A 41 -16.35 1.73 1.95
N ILE A 42 -17.40 0.99 1.65
CA ILE A 42 -17.37 -0.11 0.66
C ILE A 42 -16.79 0.30 -0.70
N LYS A 43 -17.04 1.53 -1.18
CA LYS A 43 -16.49 1.99 -2.46
C LYS A 43 -14.98 2.18 -2.40
N ILE A 44 -14.48 2.69 -1.28
CA ILE A 44 -13.03 2.89 -1.07
C ILE A 44 -12.35 1.54 -0.87
N SER A 45 -12.92 0.65 -0.06
CA SER A 45 -12.39 -0.71 0.11
C SER A 45 -12.30 -1.45 -1.22
N ASN A 46 -13.36 -1.39 -2.04
CA ASN A 46 -13.37 -2.05 -3.36
C ASN A 46 -12.33 -1.45 -4.31
N LEU A 47 -12.16 -0.12 -4.31
CA LEU A 47 -11.12 0.54 -5.11
C LEU A 47 -9.71 0.09 -4.69
N VAL A 48 -9.43 -0.01 -3.40
CA VAL A 48 -8.12 -0.48 -2.90
C VAL A 48 -7.90 -1.95 -3.27
N ALA A 49 -8.93 -2.79 -3.15
CA ALA A 49 -8.87 -4.20 -3.53
C ALA A 49 -8.57 -4.37 -5.03
N GLU A 50 -9.24 -3.61 -5.91
CA GLU A 50 -8.99 -3.62 -7.35
C GLU A 50 -7.54 -3.23 -7.70
N VAL A 51 -7.02 -2.16 -7.08
CA VAL A 51 -5.63 -1.73 -7.26
C VAL A 51 -4.65 -2.80 -6.81
N PHE A 52 -4.92 -3.50 -5.70
CA PHE A 52 -4.06 -4.61 -5.28
C PHE A 52 -4.18 -5.83 -6.19
N GLN A 53 -5.36 -6.16 -6.70
CA GLN A 53 -5.52 -7.24 -7.66
C GLN A 53 -4.69 -6.96 -8.93
N ASP A 54 -4.71 -5.72 -9.42
CA ASP A 54 -3.86 -5.29 -10.51
C ASP A 54 -2.38 -5.38 -10.14
N TYR A 55 -1.99 -4.92 -8.94
CA TYR A 55 -0.62 -5.05 -8.45
C TYR A 55 -0.13 -6.50 -8.47
N PHE A 56 -0.94 -7.45 -7.99
CA PHE A 56 -0.61 -8.87 -8.05
C PHE A 56 -0.49 -9.39 -9.48
N LYS A 57 -1.46 -9.06 -10.33
CA LYS A 57 -1.45 -9.43 -11.75
C LYS A 57 -0.20 -8.92 -12.47
N TYR A 58 0.24 -7.70 -12.21
CA TYR A 58 1.36 -7.10 -12.94
C TYR A 58 2.73 -7.39 -12.32
N GLN A 59 2.83 -7.54 -10.99
CA GLN A 59 4.11 -7.71 -10.31
C GLN A 59 4.43 -9.16 -9.98
N PHE A 60 3.42 -9.99 -9.67
CA PHE A 60 3.64 -11.35 -9.21
C PHE A 60 3.45 -12.40 -10.30
N ALA A 61 2.55 -12.15 -11.27
CA ALA A 61 2.27 -13.13 -12.32
C ALA A 61 3.52 -13.49 -13.16
N SER A 62 4.48 -12.56 -13.30
CA SER A 62 5.73 -12.80 -14.04
C SER A 62 6.80 -13.54 -13.24
N LEU A 63 6.67 -13.61 -11.90
CA LEU A 63 7.72 -14.09 -11.01
C LEU A 63 7.69 -15.61 -10.78
N ASN A 64 6.67 -16.34 -11.29
CA ASN A 64 6.51 -17.79 -11.13
C ASN A 64 6.79 -18.28 -9.70
N ILE A 65 6.22 -17.58 -8.72
CA ILE A 65 6.52 -17.82 -7.31
C ILE A 65 5.95 -19.18 -6.88
N ASP A 66 6.83 -20.05 -6.39
CA ASP A 66 6.44 -21.33 -5.79
C ASP A 66 5.67 -21.08 -4.49
N LYS A 67 4.65 -21.90 -4.21
CA LYS A 67 3.79 -21.80 -3.01
C LYS A 67 4.57 -21.92 -1.69
N SER A 68 5.79 -22.47 -1.72
CA SER A 68 6.69 -22.57 -0.57
C SER A 68 7.42 -21.26 -0.25
N VAL A 69 7.45 -20.30 -1.17
CA VAL A 69 8.12 -19.01 -0.98
C VAL A 69 7.26 -18.12 -0.08
N LYS A 70 7.88 -17.67 1.01
CA LYS A 70 7.28 -16.72 1.93
C LYS A 70 7.61 -15.30 1.53
N ILE A 71 6.59 -14.45 1.42
CA ILE A 71 6.77 -13.07 0.96
C ILE A 71 6.68 -12.12 2.14
N GLY A 72 7.73 -11.31 2.29
CA GLY A 72 7.77 -10.20 3.23
C GLY A 72 7.50 -8.87 2.52
N LEU A 73 6.70 -8.01 3.13
CA LEU A 73 6.41 -6.67 2.62
C LEU A 73 6.89 -5.60 3.58
N VAL A 74 7.29 -4.47 3.01
CA VAL A 74 7.69 -3.30 3.78
C VAL A 74 7.08 -2.04 3.16
N GLY A 75 6.66 -1.11 4.01
CA GLY A 75 6.24 0.23 3.61
C GLY A 75 4.88 0.61 4.16
N SER A 76 4.59 1.92 4.10
CA SER A 76 3.37 2.50 4.68
C SER A 76 2.09 1.94 4.06
N ILE A 77 2.04 1.78 2.73
CA ILE A 77 0.85 1.26 2.04
C ILE A 77 0.56 -0.18 2.44
N ALA A 78 1.55 -1.08 2.31
CA ALA A 78 1.39 -2.47 2.72
C ALA A 78 0.97 -2.59 4.19
N PHE A 79 1.56 -1.78 5.09
CA PHE A 79 1.23 -1.79 6.50
C PHE A 79 -0.19 -1.28 6.81
N HIS A 80 -0.60 -0.15 6.20
CA HIS A 80 -1.89 0.46 6.48
C HIS A 80 -3.07 -0.28 5.86
N PHE A 81 -2.87 -0.91 4.71
CA PHE A 81 -3.90 -1.67 4.00
C PHE A 81 -3.69 -3.18 4.09
N GLN A 82 -2.93 -3.64 5.09
CA GLN A 82 -2.51 -5.04 5.23
C GLN A 82 -3.65 -6.04 5.16
N LYS A 83 -4.82 -5.71 5.72
CA LYS A 83 -5.98 -6.61 5.71
C LYS A 83 -6.43 -6.92 4.28
N ILE A 84 -6.74 -5.88 3.50
CA ILE A 84 -7.15 -6.04 2.10
C ILE A 84 -6.01 -6.65 1.28
N PHE A 85 -4.77 -6.24 1.52
CA PHE A 85 -3.63 -6.79 0.81
C PHE A 85 -3.48 -8.30 1.03
N CYS A 86 -3.60 -8.77 2.28
CA CYS A 86 -3.53 -10.20 2.60
C CYS A 86 -4.72 -10.97 2.01
N ASP A 87 -5.94 -10.42 2.08
CA ASP A 87 -7.13 -11.03 1.48
C ASP A 87 -6.89 -11.27 -0.03
N ILE A 88 -6.40 -10.25 -0.75
CA ILE A 88 -6.03 -10.37 -2.18
C ILE A 88 -4.85 -11.33 -2.41
N ALA A 89 -3.86 -11.34 -1.52
CA ALA A 89 -2.72 -12.26 -1.65
C ALA A 89 -3.16 -13.73 -1.58
N GLU A 90 -4.07 -14.06 -0.66
CA GLU A 90 -4.64 -15.39 -0.51
C GLU A 90 -5.42 -15.81 -1.76
N GLU A 91 -6.23 -14.91 -2.33
CA GLU A 91 -6.95 -15.14 -3.60
C GLU A 91 -5.99 -15.47 -4.75
N ASN A 92 -4.79 -14.88 -4.76
CA ASN A 92 -3.74 -15.12 -5.74
C ASN A 92 -2.78 -16.27 -5.34
N SER A 93 -3.12 -17.08 -4.34
CA SER A 93 -2.31 -18.20 -3.84
C SER A 93 -0.90 -17.81 -3.37
N ILE A 94 -0.74 -16.59 -2.85
CA ILE A 94 0.52 -16.04 -2.35
C ILE A 94 0.46 -15.91 -0.83
N PHE A 95 1.47 -16.46 -0.15
CA PHE A 95 1.55 -16.40 1.30
C PHE A 95 2.40 -15.22 1.78
N ILE A 96 1.78 -14.30 2.52
CA ILE A 96 2.47 -13.18 3.16
C ILE A 96 2.88 -13.57 4.57
N GLU A 97 4.19 -13.71 4.80
CA GLU A 97 4.72 -14.08 6.12
C GLU A 97 4.75 -12.88 7.07
N LYS A 98 5.11 -11.70 6.55
CA LYS A 98 5.36 -10.54 7.40
C LYS A 98 5.16 -9.23 6.65
N ILE A 99 4.54 -8.27 7.32
CA ILE A 99 4.40 -6.90 6.85
C ILE A 99 5.02 -5.97 7.88
N LEU A 100 5.90 -5.09 7.43
CA LEU A 100 6.59 -4.10 8.27
C LEU A 100 6.29 -2.69 7.82
N ARG A 101 6.15 -1.78 8.77
CA ARG A 101 6.06 -0.35 8.44
C ARG A 101 7.43 0.18 8.01
N HIS A 102 8.47 -0.13 8.79
CA HIS A 102 9.84 0.28 8.52
C HIS A 102 10.80 -0.91 8.64
N PRO A 103 11.77 -1.08 7.72
CA PRO A 103 12.70 -2.22 7.78
C PRO A 103 13.51 -2.25 9.08
N ILE A 104 13.84 -1.08 9.62
CA ILE A 104 14.65 -0.91 10.83
C ILE A 104 14.07 -1.60 12.06
N GLU A 105 12.75 -1.78 12.13
CA GLU A 105 12.09 -2.45 13.26
C GLU A 105 12.57 -3.90 13.41
N SER A 106 12.80 -4.59 12.28
CA SER A 106 13.29 -5.97 12.30
C SER A 106 14.78 -6.04 12.56
N LEU A 107 15.56 -5.10 12.02
CA LEU A 107 16.99 -5.00 12.29
C LEU A 107 17.27 -4.74 13.77
N LYS A 108 16.53 -3.81 14.38
CA LYS A 108 16.59 -3.52 15.81
C LYS A 108 16.27 -4.77 16.62
N LYS A 109 15.17 -5.48 16.29
CA LYS A 109 14.82 -6.72 16.98
C LYS A 109 15.94 -7.74 16.90
N PHE A 110 16.54 -7.94 15.72
CA PHE A 110 17.64 -8.90 15.55
C PHE A 110 18.82 -8.58 16.47
N HIS A 111 19.31 -7.34 16.47
CA HIS A 111 20.48 -6.93 17.25
C HIS A 111 20.23 -6.75 18.76
N LEU A 112 18.97 -6.58 19.20
CA LEU A 112 18.61 -6.52 20.62
C LEU A 112 18.20 -7.87 21.21
N THR A 113 17.88 -8.86 20.37
CA THR A 113 17.50 -10.21 20.83
C THR A 113 18.68 -11.17 20.83
N TYR A 114 19.66 -10.94 19.95
CA TYR A 114 20.96 -11.58 20.00
C TYR A 114 21.93 -10.61 20.67
N ASP A 115 22.04 -10.68 22.00
CA ASP A 115 23.16 -10.07 22.72
C ASP A 115 24.48 -10.61 22.14
N LEU A 116 25.39 -9.72 21.79
CA LEU A 116 26.84 -9.98 21.78
C LEU A 116 27.36 -9.94 23.22
#